data_AF-A0A6G7J3C5-F1
#
_entry.id   AF-A0A6G7J3C5-F1
#
_cell.length_a   1.000
_cell.length_b   1.000
_cell.length_c   1.000
_cell.angle_alpha   90.00
_cell.angle_beta   90.00
_cell.angle_gamma   90.00
#
_symmetry.space_group_name_H-M   'P 1'
#
loop_
_entity.id
_entity.type
_entity.pdbx_description
1 polymer ?
#
loop_
_entity_poly.entity_id
_entity_poly.type
_entity_poly.pdbx_seq_one_letter_code
_entity_poly.pdbx_strand_id
1 'polypeptide(L)'
;MKNFKKSVALVIGLLVTQASYPQIGGIEDSVNDISDTIRAIFPIILGVIFLIGFLFNAGHFFGENADLKKGITRVLVFVLIAGAVVGIFTYLIGIVV
;
A
#
# COMPACT_ATOMS: atom_id res chain seq x y z
N MET A 1 -32.51 39.13 -35.46
CA MET A 1 -32.65 38.50 -34.11
C MET A 1 -32.71 36.96 -34.11
N LYS A 2 -33.36 36.31 -35.09
CA LYS A 2 -33.51 34.83 -35.13
C LYS A 2 -32.18 34.06 -35.16
N ASN A 3 -31.19 34.56 -35.91
CA ASN A 3 -29.87 33.92 -36.04
C ASN A 3 -29.02 34.08 -34.78
N PHE A 4 -29.13 35.21 -34.08
CA PHE A 4 -28.45 35.43 -32.80
C PHE A 4 -28.94 34.45 -31.72
N LYS A 5 -30.25 34.22 -31.63
CA LYS A 5 -30.84 33.24 -30.71
C LYS A 5 -30.36 31.81 -30.99
N LYS A 6 -30.18 31.45 -32.28
CA LYS A 6 -29.63 30.15 -32.68
C LYS A 6 -28.17 30.01 -32.29
N SER A 7 -27.34 31.02 -32.54
CA SER A 7 -25.93 31.01 -32.14
C SER A 7 -25.76 30.91 -30.63
N VAL A 8 -26.57 31.64 -29.86
CA VAL A 8 -26.57 31.55 -28.39
C VAL A 8 -26.99 30.16 -27.92
N ALA A 9 -28.04 29.58 -28.49
CA ALA A 9 -28.46 28.21 -28.16
C ALA A 9 -27.39 27.16 -28.48
N LEU A 10 -26.62 27.36 -29.55
CA LEU A 10 -25.54 26.47 -29.97
C LEU A 10 -24.34 26.54 -29.00
N VAL A 11 -23.98 27.77 -28.57
CA VAL A 11 -22.93 27.98 -27.56
C VAL A 11 -23.33 27.39 -26.21
N ILE A 12 -24.59 27.58 -25.79
CA ILE A 12 -25.11 26.98 -24.54
C ILE A 12 -25.11 25.45 -24.64
N GLY A 13 -25.52 24.90 -25.78
CA GLY A 13 -25.46 23.46 -26.02
C GLY A 13 -24.04 22.90 -25.92
N LEU A 14 -23.04 23.62 -26.45
CA LEU A 14 -21.63 23.22 -26.37
C LEU A 14 -21.08 23.28 -24.94
N LEU A 15 -21.52 24.24 -24.13
CA LEU A 15 -21.15 24.36 -22.72
C LEU A 15 -21.77 23.25 -21.86
N VAL A 16 -22.97 22.78 -22.20
CA VAL A 16 -23.65 21.67 -21.50
C VAL A 16 -23.06 20.30 -21.88
N THR A 17 -22.41 20.18 -23.05
CA THR A 17 -21.70 18.95 -23.46
C THR A 17 -20.31 18.81 -22.85
N GLN A 18 -19.86 19.75 -22.02
CA GLN A 18 -18.71 19.53 -21.15
C GLN A 18 -19.14 18.49 -20.11
N ALA A 19 -18.97 17.21 -20.46
CA ALA A 19 -19.13 16.10 -19.54
C ALA A 19 -18.18 16.35 -18.37
N SER A 20 -18.73 16.83 -17.26
CA SER A 20 -18.07 16.74 -15.96
C SER A 20 -18.00 15.26 -15.63
N TYR A 21 -16.90 14.61 -16.05
CA TYR A 21 -16.52 13.33 -15.51
C TYR A 21 -16.56 13.47 -13.99
N PRO A 22 -17.30 12.60 -13.26
CA PRO A 22 -17.21 12.58 -11.82
C PRO A 22 -15.73 12.46 -11.46
N GLN A 23 -15.28 13.23 -10.47
CA GLN A 23 -13.91 13.32 -9.98
C GLN A 23 -13.49 12.01 -9.28
N ILE A 24 -13.56 10.89 -10.00
CA ILE A 24 -13.11 9.56 -9.56
C ILE A 24 -11.58 9.55 -9.42
N GLY A 25 -10.87 10.38 -10.20
CA GLY A 25 -9.42 10.55 -10.08
C GLY A 25 -8.95 11.01 -8.70
N GLY A 26 -9.74 11.81 -7.97
CA GLY A 26 -9.33 12.28 -6.63
C GLY A 26 -9.21 11.17 -5.58
N ILE A 27 -10.02 10.12 -5.68
CA ILE A 27 -9.94 8.96 -4.78
C ILE A 27 -8.79 8.04 -5.21
N GLU A 28 -8.63 7.82 -6.51
CA GLU A 28 -7.53 7.03 -7.07
C GLU A 28 -6.16 7.62 -6.71
N ASP A 29 -6.00 8.94 -6.89
CA ASP A 29 -4.79 9.68 -6.51
C ASP A 29 -4.52 9.56 -5.00
N SER A 30 -5.56 9.71 -4.17
CA SER A 30 -5.44 9.56 -2.71
C SER A 30 -5.04 8.13 -2.30
N VAL A 31 -5.57 7.12 -2.98
CA VAL A 31 -5.23 5.70 -2.73
C VAL A 31 -3.78 5.42 -3.16
N ASN A 32 -3.34 6.01 -4.27
CA ASN A 32 -1.96 5.88 -4.75
C ASN A 32 -0.96 6.55 -3.79
N ASP A 33 -1.23 7.76 -3.32
CA ASP A 33 -0.39 8.47 -2.34
C ASP A 33 -0.24 7.68 -1.03
N ILE A 34 -1.35 7.11 -0.54
CA ILE A 34 -1.33 6.24 0.64
C ILE A 34 -0.56 4.95 0.35
N SER A 35 -0.76 4.34 -0.83
CA SER A 35 -0.04 3.13 -1.24
C SER A 35 1.47 3.37 -1.27
N ASP A 36 1.92 4.47 -1.85
CA ASP A 36 3.34 4.83 -1.94
C ASP A 36 3.94 5.13 -0.57
N THR A 37 3.19 5.81 0.30
CA THR A 37 3.59 6.02 1.69
C THR A 37 3.76 4.69 2.43
N ILE A 38 2.82 3.75 2.26
CA ILE A 38 2.91 2.41 2.86
C ILE A 38 4.10 1.64 2.30
N ARG A 39 4.32 1.66 0.98
CA ARG A 39 5.47 0.99 0.33
C ARG A 39 6.80 1.51 0.86
N ALA A 40 6.91 2.81 1.14
CA ALA A 40 8.12 3.42 1.69
C ALA A 40 8.38 3.04 3.16
N ILE A 41 7.34 3.00 3.99
CA ILE A 41 7.48 2.84 5.45
C ILE A 41 7.46 1.37 5.88
N PHE A 42 6.68 0.52 5.21
CA PHE A 42 6.43 -0.86 5.63
C PHE A 42 7.71 -1.72 5.78
N PRO A 43 8.69 -1.68 4.86
CA PRO A 43 9.94 -2.43 5.02
C PRO A 43 10.73 -2.01 6.26
N ILE A 44 10.69 -0.72 6.61
CA ILE A 44 11.39 -0.17 7.79
C ILE A 44 10.75 -0.72 9.06
N ILE A 45 9.42 -0.65 9.15
CA ILE A 45 8.66 -1.18 10.30
C ILE A 45 8.93 -2.69 10.46
N LEU A 46 8.89 -3.44 9.37
CA LEU A 46 9.18 -4.88 9.40
C LEU A 46 10.60 -5.17 9.87
N GLY A 47 11.60 -4.40 9.42
CA GLY A 47 12.98 -4.53 9.88
C GLY A 47 13.12 -4.31 11.38
N VAL A 48 12.44 -3.28 11.92
CA VAL A 48 12.45 -2.99 13.35
C VAL A 48 11.76 -4.10 14.16
N ILE A 49 10.57 -4.56 13.73
CA ILE A 49 9.86 -5.65 14.40
C ILE A 49 10.69 -6.94 14.36
N PHE A 50 11.32 -7.24 13.21
CA PHE A 50 12.20 -8.39 13.07
C PHE A 50 13.39 -8.29 14.04
N LEU A 51 14.05 -7.14 14.13
CA LEU A 51 15.19 -6.94 15.03
C LEU A 51 14.78 -7.11 16.49
N ILE A 52 13.67 -6.49 16.90
CA ILE A 52 13.14 -6.61 18.26
C ILE A 52 12.75 -8.06 18.56
N GLY A 53 12.04 -8.72 17.64
CA GLY A 53 11.66 -10.13 17.77
C GLY A 53 12.87 -11.06 17.84
N PHE A 54 13.91 -10.79 17.04
CA PHE A 54 15.17 -11.52 17.07
C PHE A 54 15.88 -11.34 18.41
N LEU A 55 16.01 -10.10 18.90
CA LEU A 55 16.64 -9.78 20.18
C LEU A 55 15.90 -10.42 21.36
N PHE A 56 14.56 -10.43 21.36
CA PHE A 56 13.78 -11.14 22.37
C PHE A 56 13.96 -12.67 22.33
N ASN A 57 14.32 -13.22 21.18
CA ASN A 57 14.66 -14.64 21.04
C ASN A 57 16.16 -14.93 21.23
N ALA A 58 17.03 -13.92 21.30
CA ALA A 58 18.48 -14.06 21.48
C ALA A 58 18.85 -14.81 22.77
N GLY A 59 18.02 -14.73 23.81
CA GLY A 59 18.18 -15.51 25.04
C GLY A 59 18.16 -17.04 24.81
N HIS A 60 17.53 -17.52 23.73
CA HIS A 60 17.60 -18.94 23.35
C HIS A 60 18.86 -19.31 22.57
N PHE A 61 19.61 -18.32 22.05
CA PHE A 61 20.81 -18.55 21.23
C PHE A 61 22.11 -18.48 22.02
N PHE A 62 22.20 -17.65 23.06
CA PHE A 62 23.48 -17.29 23.70
C PHE A 62 23.53 -17.47 25.23
N GLY A 63 22.57 -18.20 25.82
CA GLY A 63 22.54 -18.48 27.26
C GLY A 63 23.28 -19.76 27.69
N GLU A 64 23.50 -19.93 28.99
CA GLU A 64 24.10 -21.14 29.59
C GLU A 64 23.25 -22.41 29.36
N ASN A 65 21.96 -22.23 29.03
CA ASN A 65 21.02 -23.25 28.55
C ASN A 65 20.56 -22.96 27.10
N ALA A 66 21.45 -22.48 26.23
CA ALA A 66 21.09 -22.14 24.85
C ALA A 66 20.51 -23.36 24.11
N ASP A 67 19.27 -23.22 23.65
CA ASP A 67 18.59 -24.18 22.80
C ASP A 67 18.50 -23.57 21.40
N LEU A 68 19.58 -23.77 20.63
CA LEU A 68 19.69 -23.27 19.26
C LEU A 68 18.54 -23.75 18.38
N LYS A 69 18.06 -24.98 18.59
CA LYS A 69 16.95 -25.52 17.80
C LYS A 69 15.68 -24.71 18.04
N LYS A 70 15.39 -24.40 19.31
CA LYS A 70 14.25 -23.55 19.70
C LYS A 70 14.38 -22.11 19.22
N GLY A 71 15.58 -21.52 19.34
CA GLY A 71 15.87 -20.18 18.82
C GLY A 71 15.65 -20.09 17.30
N ILE A 72 16.29 -20.99 16.55
CA ILE A 72 16.19 -21.06 15.09
C ILE A 72 14.74 -21.26 14.66
N THR A 73 14.02 -22.21 15.27
CA THR A 73 12.62 -22.52 14.91
C THR A 73 11.72 -21.28 15.03
N ARG A 74 11.88 -20.49 16.09
CA ARG A 74 11.07 -19.27 16.29
C ARG A 74 11.39 -18.19 15.27
N VAL A 75 12.67 -17.96 15.00
CA VAL A 75 13.09 -16.98 13.96
C VAL A 75 12.58 -17.43 12.60
N LEU A 76 12.70 -18.71 12.25
CA LEU A 76 12.19 -19.26 10.99
C LEU A 76 10.68 -19.06 10.85
N VAL A 77 9.89 -19.38 11.88
CA VAL A 77 8.44 -19.18 11.86
C VAL A 77 8.10 -17.70 11.68
N PHE A 78 8.79 -16.81 12.38
CA PHE A 78 8.58 -15.36 12.22
C PHE A 78 8.88 -14.88 10.81
N VAL A 79 10.03 -15.30 10.23
CA VAL A 79 10.40 -14.96 8.85
C VAL A 79 9.39 -15.49 7.84
N LEU A 80 8.88 -16.71 8.04
CA LEU A 80 7.91 -17.33 7.15
C LEU A 80 6.58 -16.57 7.17
N ILE A 81 6.08 -16.20 8.35
CA ILE A 81 4.87 -15.39 8.50
C ILE A 81 5.07 -13.99 7.91
N ALA A 82 6.16 -13.30 8.26
CA ALA A 82 6.45 -11.97 7.76
C ALA A 82 6.58 -11.95 6.23
N GLY A 83 7.27 -12.94 5.65
CA GLY A 83 7.42 -13.10 4.22
C GLY A 83 6.08 -13.35 3.51
N ALA A 84 5.21 -14.18 4.09
CA ALA A 84 3.86 -14.40 3.54
C ALA A 84 3.01 -13.12 3.57
N VAL A 85 3.04 -12.37 4.67
CA VAL A 85 2.32 -11.10 4.81
C VAL A 85 2.82 -10.08 3.79
N VAL A 86 4.14 -9.92 3.65
CA VAL A 86 4.75 -9.03 2.65
C VAL A 86 4.34 -9.47 1.25
N GLY A 87 4.46 -10.75 0.91
CA GLY A 87 4.16 -11.28 -0.41
C GLY A 87 2.70 -11.06 -0.81
N ILE A 88 1.75 -11.28 0.10
CA ILE A 88 0.35 -10.98 -0.13
C ILE A 88 0.15 -9.48 -0.35
N PHE A 89 0.74 -8.63 0.48
CA PHE A 89 0.65 -7.17 0.32
C PHE A 89 1.19 -6.70 -1.03
N THR A 90 2.38 -7.16 -1.42
CA THR A 90 2.99 -6.81 -2.71
C THR A 90 2.15 -7.31 -3.88
N TYR A 91 1.60 -8.52 -3.80
CA TYR A 91 0.72 -9.07 -4.81
C TYR A 91 -0.56 -8.24 -4.98
N LEU A 92 -1.23 -7.89 -3.88
CA LEU A 92 -2.44 -7.09 -3.91
C LEU A 92 -2.18 -5.70 -4.49
N ILE A 93 -1.05 -5.09 -4.14
CA ILE A 93 -0.64 -3.79 -4.68
C ILE A 93 -0.36 -3.88 -6.18
N GLY A 94 0.33 -4.94 -6.64
CA GLY A 94 0.68 -5.13 -8.05
C GLY A 94 -0.52 -5.43 -8.97
N ILE A 95 -1.70 -5.76 -8.42
CA ILE A 95 -2.95 -5.88 -9.18
C ILE A 95 -3.64 -4.52 -9.37
N VAL A 96 -3.40 -3.57 -8.47
CA VAL A 96 -4.06 -2.25 -8.46
C VAL A 96 -3.35 -1.24 -9.38
N VAL A 97 -2.13 -1.56 -9.84
CA VAL A 97 -1.34 -0.78 -10.82
C VAL A 97 -1.44 -1.43 -12.19
#